data_AF-M7B4I2-F1
#
_entry.id   AF-M7B4I2-F1
#
_cell.length_a   1.000
_cell.length_b   1.000
_cell.length_c   1.000
_cell.angle_alpha   90.00
_cell.angle_beta   90.00
_cell.angle_gamma   90.00
#
_symmetry.space_group_name_H-M   'P 1'
#
loop_
_entity.id
_entity.type
_entity.pdbx_description
1 polymer ?
#
loop_
_entity_poly.entity_id
_entity_poly.type
_entity_poly.pdbx_seq_one_letter_code
_entity_poly.pdbx_strand_id
1 'polypeptide(L)'
;MKCFLGFLLAVGILVTLCDAACFHEAASPRKSTRGCIQDGKLYHYGATWIKNCYSCSCDKGGIGCCSIVATPTDYDEEKCESIFYEETCSYEVVEKADPSKLCEVHGLKCFLSFLLAFVLSTTLCDAQCYAETIDPKAKGCNDRDGAFHKFNTRWKTKDCFRCTCRKQTIECCSLFAIPTSYNEQKCKRIFHAKTCRYTVVEKANPSKTCCFRDGEMHDFGVYWYTKDCLRCFCTQEVVSCCNIALTPVGYDQENCKSVFDVESCSYQVRRKVNPLKSCEVKELGDLATSPFSEAYLL
;
A
#
# COMPACT_ATOMS: atom_id res chain seq x y z
N MET A 1 42.68 -7.12 -21.31
CA MET A 1 41.93 -6.93 -20.03
C MET A 1 41.42 -5.51 -19.78
N LYS A 2 41.61 -4.52 -20.68
CA LYS A 2 41.02 -3.17 -20.52
C LYS A 2 39.63 -3.02 -21.18
N CYS A 3 39.33 -3.80 -22.22
CA CYS A 3 38.02 -3.78 -22.88
C CYS A 3 36.89 -4.46 -22.08
N PHE A 4 37.22 -5.45 -21.24
CA PHE A 4 36.25 -6.12 -20.38
C PHE A 4 35.78 -5.24 -19.20
N LEU A 5 36.64 -4.34 -18.72
CA LEU A 5 36.31 -3.44 -17.62
C LEU A 5 35.36 -2.31 -18.07
N GLY A 6 35.50 -1.84 -19.32
CA GLY A 6 34.59 -0.87 -19.92
C GLY A 6 33.19 -1.45 -20.17
N PHE A 7 33.10 -2.72 -20.55
CA PHE A 7 31.81 -3.40 -20.77
C PHE A 7 31.05 -3.63 -19.46
N LEU A 8 31.75 -3.99 -18.37
CA LEU A 8 31.15 -4.15 -17.04
C LEU A 8 30.64 -2.82 -16.45
N LEU A 9 31.35 -1.71 -16.70
CA LEU A 9 30.90 -0.37 -16.29
C LEU A 9 29.67 0.08 -17.09
N ALA A 10 29.59 -0.22 -18.39
CA ALA A 10 28.42 0.13 -19.20
C ALA A 10 27.17 -0.68 -18.83
N VAL A 11 27.32 -1.98 -18.54
CA VAL A 11 26.21 -2.84 -18.10
C VAL A 11 25.75 -2.47 -16.68
N GLY A 12 26.67 -2.10 -15.78
CA GLY A 12 26.33 -1.63 -14.44
C GLY A 12 25.51 -0.32 -14.42
N ILE A 13 25.71 0.56 -15.40
CA ILE A 13 24.94 1.81 -15.54
C ILE A 13 23.56 1.57 -16.21
N LEU A 14 23.41 0.51 -17.01
CA LEU A 14 22.14 0.19 -17.67
C LEU A 14 21.13 -0.51 -16.73
N VAL A 15 21.60 -1.19 -15.69
CA VAL A 15 20.74 -1.92 -14.73
C VAL A 15 20.05 -0.98 -13.72
N THR A 16 20.54 0.26 -13.55
CA THR A 16 20.02 1.22 -12.55
C THR A 16 18.76 1.99 -12.96
N LEU A 17 18.15 1.66 -14.10
CA LEU A 17 17.02 2.40 -14.68
C LEU A 17 15.68 1.64 -14.69
N CYS A 18 15.61 0.43 -14.12
CA CYS A 18 14.37 -0.33 -14.05
C CYS A 18 13.75 -0.10 -12.64
N ASP A 19 12.73 0.77 -12.55
CA ASP A 19 11.97 1.09 -11.32
C ASP A 19 11.08 -0.10 -10.89
N ALA A 20 11.71 -1.20 -10.46
CA ALA A 20 10.97 -2.36 -9.95
C ALA A 20 10.45 -2.05 -8.53
N ALA A 21 9.15 -1.78 -8.40
CA ALA A 21 8.50 -1.58 -7.11
C ALA A 21 8.39 -2.91 -6.33
N CYS A 22 9.16 -3.12 -5.26
CA CYS A 22 9.35 -4.39 -4.55
C CYS A 22 9.14 -4.37 -3.03
N PHE A 23 8.02 -4.81 -2.45
CA PHE A 23 7.86 -4.77 -0.99
C PHE A 23 8.33 -6.01 -0.23
N HIS A 24 8.63 -5.84 1.07
CA HIS A 24 9.00 -6.92 1.97
C HIS A 24 8.18 -6.91 3.27
N GLU A 25 7.60 -8.04 3.62
CA GLU A 25 6.90 -8.29 4.88
C GLU A 25 7.78 -9.18 5.77
N ALA A 26 8.29 -8.64 6.86
CA ALA A 26 9.16 -9.39 7.77
C ALA A 26 8.45 -10.62 8.35
N ALA A 27 9.18 -11.74 8.41
CA ALA A 27 8.72 -12.95 9.06
C ALA A 27 8.32 -12.65 10.52
N SER A 28 7.11 -13.05 10.90
CA SER A 28 6.65 -12.95 12.28
C SER A 28 6.65 -14.34 12.90
N PRO A 29 7.62 -14.68 13.78
CA PRO A 29 7.67 -15.99 14.45
C PRO A 29 6.43 -16.29 15.29
N ARG A 30 5.67 -15.25 15.67
CA ARG A 30 4.38 -15.37 16.37
C ARG A 30 3.25 -15.88 15.46
N LYS A 31 3.37 -15.71 14.14
CA LYS A 31 2.35 -16.13 13.15
C LYS A 31 2.60 -17.53 12.62
N SER A 32 3.84 -17.89 12.31
CA SER A 32 4.18 -19.21 11.78
C SER A 32 5.69 -19.48 11.86
N THR A 33 6.06 -20.71 12.22
CA THR A 33 7.44 -21.20 12.18
C THR A 33 7.77 -22.00 10.92
N ARG A 34 6.76 -22.33 10.10
CA ARG A 34 6.86 -23.24 8.94
C ARG A 34 6.96 -22.54 7.59
N GLY A 35 6.95 -21.22 7.58
CA GLY A 35 6.86 -20.40 6.38
C GLY A 35 6.09 -19.10 6.61
N CYS A 36 5.83 -18.37 5.54
CA CYS A 36 5.21 -17.06 5.54
C CYS A 36 3.70 -17.15 5.39
N ILE A 37 2.95 -16.21 5.97
CA ILE A 37 1.49 -16.13 5.81
C ILE A 37 1.14 -14.82 5.11
N GLN A 38 0.52 -14.91 3.93
CA GLN A 38 -0.03 -13.78 3.19
C GLN A 38 -1.53 -14.02 2.97
N ASP A 39 -2.37 -13.07 3.38
CA ASP A 39 -3.83 -13.14 3.25
C ASP A 39 -4.45 -14.47 3.71
N GLY A 40 -3.95 -14.98 4.84
CA GLY A 40 -4.41 -16.23 5.45
C GLY A 40 -3.84 -17.52 4.84
N LYS A 41 -3.09 -17.44 3.72
CA LYS A 41 -2.46 -18.61 3.09
C LYS A 41 -1.01 -18.79 3.55
N LEU A 42 -0.65 -20.02 3.92
CA LEU A 42 0.72 -20.41 4.26
C LEU A 42 1.53 -20.73 3.00
N TYR A 43 2.68 -20.08 2.87
CA TYR A 43 3.71 -20.34 1.87
C TYR A 43 4.94 -20.89 2.57
N HIS A 44 5.39 -22.08 2.18
CA HIS A 44 6.61 -22.67 2.73
C HIS A 44 7.86 -21.90 2.29
N TYR A 45 8.92 -21.97 3.08
CA TYR A 45 10.20 -21.35 2.70
C TYR A 45 10.69 -21.90 1.36
N GLY A 46 11.14 -21.00 0.48
CA GLY A 46 11.52 -21.27 -0.90
C GLY A 46 10.36 -21.20 -1.90
N ALA A 47 9.11 -21.02 -1.45
CA ALA A 47 7.98 -20.86 -2.36
C ALA A 47 8.04 -19.52 -3.11
N THR A 48 7.66 -19.53 -4.38
CA THR A 48 7.44 -18.34 -5.20
C THR A 48 6.01 -18.34 -5.77
N TRP A 49 5.42 -17.16 -5.96
CA TRP A 49 4.06 -17.02 -6.52
C TRP A 49 3.87 -15.65 -7.17
N ILE A 50 2.92 -15.54 -8.10
CA ILE A 50 2.50 -14.24 -8.65
C ILE A 50 1.19 -13.82 -7.97
N LYS A 51 1.12 -12.56 -7.55
CA LYS A 51 -0.11 -11.97 -7.00
C LYS A 51 -0.17 -10.48 -7.32
N ASN A 52 -1.30 -10.02 -7.85
CA ASN A 52 -1.57 -8.61 -8.13
C ASN A 52 -0.47 -7.92 -8.96
N CYS A 53 0.08 -8.63 -9.96
CA CYS A 53 1.24 -8.20 -10.74
C CYS A 53 2.54 -8.02 -9.95
N TYR A 54 2.68 -8.77 -8.85
CA TYR A 54 3.93 -8.94 -8.13
C TYR A 54 4.41 -10.38 -8.21
N SER A 55 5.68 -10.58 -8.51
CA SER A 55 6.40 -11.82 -8.29
C SER A 55 6.89 -11.87 -6.85
N CYS A 56 6.35 -12.79 -6.07
CA CYS A 56 6.60 -12.96 -4.65
C CYS A 56 7.42 -14.22 -4.34
N SER A 57 8.13 -14.18 -3.21
CA SER A 57 8.88 -15.29 -2.65
C SER A 57 8.82 -15.29 -1.12
N CYS A 58 8.82 -16.47 -0.51
CA CYS A 58 8.89 -16.64 0.94
C CYS A 58 10.25 -17.23 1.34
N ASP A 59 10.93 -16.59 2.28
CA ASP A 59 12.16 -17.08 2.88
C ASP A 59 12.15 -16.89 4.41
N LYS A 60 13.27 -17.21 5.08
CA LYS A 60 13.38 -17.07 6.55
C LYS A 60 13.29 -15.62 7.04
N GLY A 61 13.60 -14.65 6.17
CA GLY A 61 13.46 -13.22 6.42
C GLY A 61 12.03 -12.72 6.26
N GLY A 62 11.20 -13.38 5.45
CA GLY A 62 9.79 -13.04 5.28
C GLY A 62 9.28 -13.23 3.86
N ILE A 63 8.30 -12.43 3.47
CA ILE A 63 7.77 -12.38 2.11
C ILE A 63 8.43 -11.21 1.40
N GLY A 64 9.08 -11.44 0.26
CA GLY A 64 9.47 -10.40 -0.68
C GLY A 64 8.62 -10.46 -1.95
N CYS A 65 8.16 -9.34 -2.48
CA CYS A 65 7.29 -9.26 -3.66
C CYS A 65 7.71 -8.11 -4.57
N CYS A 66 7.91 -8.35 -5.86
CA CYS A 66 8.36 -7.34 -6.84
C CYS A 66 7.37 -7.17 -7.98
N SER A 67 7.01 -5.92 -8.30
CA SER A 67 6.18 -5.58 -9.43
C SER A 67 6.82 -6.11 -10.71
N ILE A 68 6.03 -6.79 -11.53
CA ILE A 68 6.43 -7.21 -12.88
C ILE A 68 5.90 -6.24 -13.96
N VAL A 69 5.27 -5.14 -13.54
CA VAL A 69 4.66 -4.15 -14.43
C VAL A 69 5.73 -3.20 -14.97
N ALA A 70 5.80 -3.10 -16.31
CA ALA A 70 6.57 -2.08 -16.99
C ALA A 70 5.70 -0.83 -17.23
N THR A 71 5.95 0.24 -16.48
CA THR A 71 5.20 1.51 -16.62
C THR A 71 5.80 2.35 -17.74
N PRO A 72 5.00 2.83 -18.72
CA PRO A 72 5.46 3.71 -19.78
C PRO A 72 5.72 5.10 -19.20
N THR A 73 6.90 5.66 -19.47
CA THR A 73 7.36 6.93 -18.89
C THR A 73 7.53 8.05 -19.92
N ASP A 74 7.42 7.76 -21.21
CA ASP A 74 7.71 8.72 -22.28
C ASP A 74 6.74 8.55 -23.46
N TYR A 75 5.63 9.32 -23.40
CA TYR A 75 4.60 9.43 -24.42
C TYR A 75 3.92 10.82 -24.36
N ASP A 76 3.21 11.21 -25.43
CA ASP A 76 2.48 12.49 -25.49
C ASP A 76 1.26 12.47 -24.54
N GLU A 77 1.47 12.88 -23.29
CA GLU A 77 0.40 12.94 -22.27
C GLU A 77 -0.74 13.92 -22.60
N GLU A 78 -0.59 14.82 -23.57
CA GLU A 78 -1.68 15.71 -23.98
C GLU A 78 -2.67 14.95 -24.86
N LYS A 79 -2.17 14.20 -25.84
CA LYS A 79 -3.00 13.47 -26.82
C LYS A 79 -3.28 12.02 -26.44
N CYS A 80 -2.49 11.44 -25.54
CA CYS A 80 -2.52 10.03 -25.23
C CYS A 80 -2.71 9.76 -23.74
N GLU A 81 -3.22 8.59 -23.42
CA GLU A 81 -3.36 8.09 -22.05
C GLU A 81 -2.88 6.64 -21.96
N SER A 82 -2.38 6.24 -20.79
CA SER A 82 -1.98 4.85 -20.54
C SER A 82 -3.12 4.06 -19.87
N ILE A 83 -3.37 2.87 -20.40
CA ILE A 83 -4.36 1.91 -19.91
C ILE A 83 -3.59 0.72 -19.35
N PHE A 84 -3.84 0.39 -18.08
CA PHE A 84 -3.25 -0.78 -17.43
C PHE A 84 -4.15 -2.02 -17.59
N TYR A 85 -3.56 -3.12 -18.02
CA TYR A 85 -4.19 -4.44 -18.14
C TYR A 85 -3.65 -5.36 -17.04
N GLU A 86 -4.51 -5.67 -16.07
CA GLU A 86 -4.16 -6.51 -14.91
C GLU A 86 -3.91 -7.97 -15.29
N GLU A 87 -4.64 -8.51 -16.28
CA GLU A 87 -4.52 -9.91 -16.70
C GLU A 87 -3.13 -10.23 -17.25
N THR A 88 -2.53 -9.26 -17.94
CA THR A 88 -1.21 -9.37 -18.56
C THR A 88 -0.13 -8.59 -17.80
N CYS A 89 -0.52 -7.85 -16.76
CA CYS A 89 0.35 -6.96 -16.00
C CYS A 89 1.12 -5.96 -16.88
N SER A 90 0.45 -5.39 -17.88
CA SER A 90 1.06 -4.51 -18.90
C SER A 90 0.28 -3.22 -19.07
N TYR A 91 0.95 -2.18 -19.58
CA TYR A 91 0.28 -0.96 -20.05
C TYR A 91 0.20 -0.94 -21.58
N GLU A 92 -0.86 -0.35 -22.10
CA GLU A 92 -0.88 0.19 -23.47
C GLU A 92 -1.05 1.69 -23.39
N VAL A 93 -0.47 2.42 -24.34
CA VAL A 93 -0.70 3.86 -24.47
C VAL A 93 -1.52 4.08 -25.72
N VAL A 94 -2.66 4.74 -25.58
CA VAL A 94 -3.64 4.94 -26.66
C VAL A 94 -4.01 6.41 -26.81
N GLU A 95 -4.56 6.78 -27.97
CA GLU A 95 -5.07 8.14 -28.18
C GLU A 95 -6.30 8.40 -27.30
N LYS A 96 -6.35 9.56 -26.63
CA LYS A 96 -7.54 9.97 -25.85
C LYS A 96 -8.78 10.15 -26.72
N ALA A 97 -8.59 10.49 -28.00
CA ALA A 97 -9.68 10.70 -28.95
C ALA A 97 -10.23 9.37 -29.50
N ASP A 98 -9.40 8.32 -29.53
CA ASP A 98 -9.74 7.01 -30.07
C ASP A 98 -8.91 5.92 -29.37
N PRO A 99 -9.44 5.31 -28.30
CA PRO A 99 -8.75 4.28 -27.53
C PRO A 99 -8.39 3.01 -28.32
N SER A 100 -8.85 2.86 -29.57
CA SER A 100 -8.46 1.75 -30.45
C SER A 100 -7.12 1.97 -31.15
N LYS A 101 -6.58 3.20 -31.11
CA LYS A 101 -5.29 3.56 -31.71
C LYS A 101 -4.21 3.68 -30.66
N LEU A 102 -3.09 2.99 -30.89
CA LEU A 102 -1.91 3.05 -30.04
C LEU A 102 -1.10 4.32 -30.29
N CYS A 103 -0.58 4.91 -29.22
CA CYS A 103 0.39 5.99 -29.29
C CYS A 103 1.82 5.45 -29.26
N GLU A 104 2.75 6.24 -29.81
CA GLU A 104 4.18 5.95 -29.75
C GLU A 104 4.70 6.14 -28.32
N VAL A 105 5.48 5.17 -27.83
CA VAL A 105 6.11 5.18 -26.50
C VAL A 105 7.61 5.02 -26.67
N HIS A 106 8.39 6.00 -26.23
CA HIS A 106 9.84 6.02 -26.47
C HIS A 106 10.67 5.41 -25.31
N GLY A 107 10.01 4.93 -24.26
CA GLY A 107 10.65 4.45 -23.01
C GLY A 107 10.77 2.93 -22.80
N LEU A 108 10.41 2.06 -23.75
CA LEU A 108 10.40 0.59 -23.50
C LEU A 108 11.76 -0.09 -23.76
N LYS A 109 12.82 0.30 -23.04
CA LYS A 109 14.15 -0.35 -23.12
C LYS A 109 14.49 -1.14 -21.83
N CYS A 110 13.81 -2.25 -21.55
CA CYS A 110 14.28 -3.19 -20.52
C CYS A 110 14.21 -4.68 -20.92
N PHE A 111 13.97 -5.07 -22.19
CA PHE A 111 13.60 -6.47 -22.48
C PHE A 111 14.61 -7.40 -23.19
N LEU A 112 15.72 -6.95 -23.79
CA LEU A 112 16.59 -7.87 -24.55
C LEU A 112 17.92 -8.28 -23.90
N SER A 113 18.29 -7.73 -22.73
CA SER A 113 19.58 -8.04 -22.07
C SER A 113 19.44 -8.89 -20.79
N PHE A 114 18.23 -9.24 -20.38
CA PHE A 114 17.93 -9.73 -19.02
C PHE A 114 18.18 -11.23 -18.78
N LEU A 115 18.45 -12.03 -19.81
CA LEU A 115 18.49 -13.50 -19.66
C LEU A 115 19.78 -14.06 -19.03
N LEU A 116 20.84 -13.26 -18.82
CA LEU A 116 22.15 -13.77 -18.37
C LEU A 116 22.66 -13.21 -17.02
N ALA A 117 21.97 -12.27 -16.39
CA ALA A 117 22.47 -11.58 -15.18
C ALA A 117 21.71 -11.91 -13.88
N PHE A 118 20.72 -12.81 -13.90
CA PHE A 118 19.77 -12.98 -12.79
C PHE A 118 20.30 -13.74 -11.56
N VAL A 119 21.58 -14.15 -11.53
CA VAL A 119 22.04 -15.13 -10.52
C VAL A 119 22.73 -14.51 -9.29
N LEU A 120 23.07 -13.22 -9.23
CA LEU A 120 23.94 -12.72 -8.14
C LEU A 120 23.58 -11.39 -7.45
N SER A 121 22.41 -10.80 -7.64
CA SER A 121 22.04 -9.58 -6.90
C SER A 121 20.78 -9.77 -6.04
N THR A 122 20.95 -10.42 -4.89
CA THR A 122 20.05 -10.24 -3.76
C THR A 122 20.36 -8.90 -3.11
N THR A 123 19.42 -7.96 -3.18
CA THR A 123 19.13 -6.83 -2.27
C THR A 123 18.68 -5.63 -3.10
N LEU A 124 17.43 -5.20 -2.90
CA LEU A 124 17.07 -3.89 -2.35
C LEU A 124 15.52 -3.79 -2.29
N CYS A 125 15.07 -3.23 -1.16
CA CYS A 125 13.69 -3.10 -0.70
C CYS A 125 12.85 -2.10 -1.50
N ASP A 126 11.53 -2.19 -1.32
CA ASP A 126 10.57 -1.09 -1.26
C ASP A 126 9.67 -1.25 -0.03
N ALA A 127 9.97 -0.47 1.00
CA ALA A 127 8.86 0.23 1.62
C ALA A 127 8.19 1.08 0.52
N GLN A 128 7.03 1.69 0.78
CA GLN A 128 6.53 2.80 -0.06
C GLN A 128 7.46 4.03 -0.01
N CYS A 129 8.73 3.82 0.32
CA CYS A 129 9.79 4.77 0.47
C CYS A 129 11.11 4.14 0.05
N TYR A 130 11.94 4.95 -0.61
CA TYR A 130 13.35 4.66 -0.81
C TYR A 130 14.21 5.66 -0.04
N ALA A 131 15.43 5.26 0.26
CA ALA A 131 16.43 6.11 0.89
C ALA A 131 17.73 6.07 0.07
N GLU A 132 18.16 7.23 -0.44
CA GLU A 132 19.41 7.38 -1.17
C GLU A 132 20.44 8.02 -0.26
N THR A 133 21.63 7.43 -0.13
CA THR A 133 22.73 8.03 0.64
C THR A 133 23.36 9.20 -0.11
N ILE A 134 23.71 10.26 0.60
CA ILE A 134 24.42 11.41 0.05
C ILE A 134 25.88 11.48 0.55
N ASP A 135 26.73 12.24 -0.14
CA ASP A 135 28.11 12.49 0.30
C ASP A 135 28.11 13.08 1.73
N PRO A 136 28.87 12.52 2.69
CA PRO A 136 28.99 13.05 4.05
C PRO A 136 29.44 14.51 4.14
N LYS A 137 30.08 15.05 3.09
CA LYS A 137 30.53 16.45 2.98
C LYS A 137 29.53 17.34 2.24
N ALA A 138 28.42 16.81 1.76
CA ALA A 138 27.40 17.57 1.06
C ALA A 138 26.78 18.64 1.97
N LYS A 139 26.42 19.79 1.38
CA LYS A 139 25.75 20.90 2.09
C LYS A 139 24.21 20.83 1.99
N GLY A 140 23.70 19.82 1.31
CA GLY A 140 22.28 19.59 1.03
C GLY A 140 22.13 18.38 0.11
N CYS A 141 20.94 18.20 -0.44
CA CYS A 141 20.59 17.08 -1.30
C CYS A 141 20.38 17.57 -2.73
N ASN A 142 20.78 16.77 -3.73
CA ASN A 142 20.31 16.94 -5.09
C ASN A 142 19.35 15.79 -5.38
N ASP A 143 18.15 16.08 -5.86
CA ASP A 143 17.23 15.03 -6.28
C ASP A 143 17.59 14.48 -7.67
N ARG A 144 16.83 13.47 -8.14
CA ARG A 144 17.05 12.82 -9.44
C ARG A 144 16.86 13.77 -10.63
N ASP A 145 16.08 14.84 -10.45
CA ASP A 145 15.89 15.90 -11.44
C ASP A 145 17.05 16.92 -11.43
N GLY A 146 18.00 16.78 -10.51
CA GLY A 146 19.15 17.66 -10.35
C GLY A 146 18.86 18.94 -9.54
N ALA A 147 17.70 19.06 -8.91
CA ALA A 147 17.35 20.22 -8.09
C ALA A 147 17.97 20.14 -6.69
N PHE A 148 18.54 21.25 -6.23
CA PHE A 148 19.18 21.34 -4.91
C PHE A 148 18.18 21.66 -3.81
N HIS A 149 18.22 20.87 -2.75
CA HIS A 149 17.38 20.97 -1.55
C HIS A 149 18.25 21.14 -0.30
N LYS A 150 17.91 22.12 0.54
CA LYS A 150 18.59 22.31 1.83
C LYS A 150 18.25 21.18 2.80
N PHE A 151 19.10 20.95 3.80
CA PHE A 151 18.78 19.97 4.84
C PHE A 151 17.47 20.28 5.56
N ASN A 152 16.76 19.23 5.94
CA ASN A 152 15.44 19.21 6.59
C ASN A 152 14.30 19.81 5.77
N THR A 153 14.50 20.05 4.46
CA THR A 153 13.38 20.42 3.58
C THR A 153 12.61 19.18 3.15
N ARG A 154 11.34 19.42 2.80
CA ARG A 154 10.45 18.43 2.19
C ARG A 154 9.90 18.97 0.88
N TRP A 155 9.83 18.13 -0.14
CA TRP A 155 9.29 18.50 -1.45
C TRP A 155 8.45 17.36 -2.03
N LYS A 156 7.69 17.70 -3.08
CA LYS A 156 6.94 16.73 -3.87
C LYS A 156 7.61 16.59 -5.24
N THR A 157 7.77 15.36 -5.71
CA THR A 157 8.25 15.07 -7.06
C THR A 157 7.08 15.02 -8.05
N LYS A 158 7.39 15.04 -9.34
CA LYS A 158 6.40 14.85 -10.42
C LYS A 158 5.80 13.44 -10.39
N ASP A 159 6.60 12.45 -9.99
CA ASP A 159 6.19 11.04 -9.84
C ASP A 159 5.43 10.77 -8.54
N CYS A 160 4.85 11.82 -7.93
CA CYS A 160 4.05 11.70 -6.73
C CYS A 160 4.78 11.12 -5.51
N PHE A 161 6.06 11.46 -5.32
CA PHE A 161 6.77 11.19 -4.07
C PHE A 161 6.81 12.41 -3.18
N ARG A 162 6.79 12.19 -1.87
CA ARG A 162 7.18 13.14 -0.84
C ARG A 162 8.59 12.80 -0.40
N CYS A 163 9.52 13.68 -0.73
CA CYS A 163 10.91 13.54 -0.37
C CYS A 163 11.30 14.43 0.82
N THR A 164 12.28 13.98 1.59
CA THR A 164 12.86 14.68 2.73
C THR A 164 14.38 14.61 2.62
N CYS A 165 15.04 15.78 2.66
CA CYS A 165 16.49 15.86 2.64
C CYS A 165 17.02 15.80 4.07
N ARG A 166 17.75 14.72 4.43
CA ARG A 166 18.44 14.58 5.71
C ARG A 166 19.96 14.73 5.51
N LYS A 167 20.70 14.80 6.62
CA LYS A 167 22.16 15.00 6.59
C LYS A 167 22.96 13.91 5.87
N GLN A 168 22.41 12.71 5.77
CA GLN A 168 23.11 11.54 5.19
C GLN A 168 22.27 10.80 4.16
N THR A 169 20.98 11.14 4.04
CA THR A 169 20.04 10.44 3.16
C THR A 169 19.02 11.40 2.55
N ILE A 170 18.55 11.06 1.36
CA ILE A 170 17.29 11.54 0.80
C ILE A 170 16.28 10.43 1.02
N GLU A 171 15.21 10.69 1.77
CA GLU A 171 14.12 9.74 1.99
C GLU A 171 12.90 10.19 1.20
N CYS A 172 12.43 9.37 0.27
CA CYS A 172 11.29 9.67 -0.59
C CYS A 172 10.23 8.61 -0.46
N CYS A 173 8.97 8.99 -0.25
CA CYS A 173 7.84 8.06 -0.12
C CYS A 173 6.71 8.38 -1.10
N SER A 174 6.01 7.39 -1.63
CA SER A 174 4.85 7.62 -2.49
C SER A 174 3.75 8.38 -1.74
N LEU A 175 3.07 9.29 -2.44
CA LEU A 175 1.95 10.08 -1.93
C LEU A 175 0.59 9.40 -2.11
N PHE A 176 0.51 8.40 -2.99
CA PHE A 176 -0.71 7.68 -3.30
C PHE A 176 -0.78 6.36 -2.55
N ALA A 177 -2.00 5.98 -2.15
CA ALA A 177 -2.31 4.64 -1.70
C ALA A 177 -2.83 3.82 -2.90
N ILE A 178 -2.33 2.60 -3.07
CA ILE A 178 -2.81 1.69 -4.11
C ILE A 178 -4.03 0.94 -3.57
N PRO A 179 -5.22 1.06 -4.19
CA PRO A 179 -6.39 0.28 -3.80
C PRO A 179 -6.15 -1.20 -4.10
N THR A 180 -6.37 -2.07 -3.11
CA THR A 180 -6.18 -3.52 -3.24
C THR A 180 -7.46 -4.33 -2.99
N SER A 181 -8.56 -3.68 -2.62
CA SER A 181 -9.84 -4.32 -2.29
C SER A 181 -10.98 -3.71 -3.09
N TYR A 182 -11.16 -4.21 -4.31
CA TYR A 182 -12.32 -3.90 -5.17
C TYR A 182 -12.63 -5.08 -6.09
N ASN A 183 -13.80 -5.06 -6.73
CA ASN A 183 -14.17 -6.08 -7.71
C ASN A 183 -13.45 -5.83 -9.04
N GLU A 184 -12.30 -6.45 -9.25
CA GLU A 184 -11.50 -6.31 -10.49
C GLU A 184 -12.24 -6.76 -11.76
N GLN A 185 -13.32 -7.55 -11.66
CA GLN A 185 -14.12 -7.93 -12.83
C GLN A 185 -15.04 -6.79 -13.27
N LYS A 186 -15.67 -6.10 -12.33
CA LYS A 186 -16.65 -5.03 -12.60
C LYS A 186 -16.05 -3.62 -12.55
N CYS A 187 -14.88 -3.47 -11.95
CA CYS A 187 -14.26 -2.20 -11.65
C CYS A 187 -12.82 -2.14 -12.15
N LYS A 188 -12.31 -0.92 -12.34
CA LYS A 188 -10.93 -0.62 -12.69
C LYS A 188 -10.44 0.56 -11.86
N ARG A 189 -9.14 0.60 -11.56
CA ARG A 189 -8.50 1.78 -10.94
C ARG A 189 -8.04 2.76 -12.01
N ILE A 190 -8.14 4.05 -11.70
CA ILE A 190 -7.66 5.17 -12.52
C ILE A 190 -6.72 5.99 -11.65
N PHE A 191 -5.52 6.27 -12.15
CA PHE A 191 -4.56 7.14 -11.47
C PHE A 191 -4.75 8.59 -11.89
N HIS A 192 -4.84 9.49 -10.91
CA HIS A 192 -4.95 10.94 -11.10
C HIS A 192 -3.64 11.61 -10.76
N ALA A 193 -2.75 11.76 -11.76
CA ALA A 193 -1.40 12.30 -11.59
C ALA A 193 -1.38 13.67 -10.89
N LYS A 194 -2.32 14.57 -11.24
CA LYS A 194 -2.41 15.93 -10.63
C LYS A 194 -2.63 15.90 -9.11
N THR A 195 -3.41 14.94 -8.63
CA THR A 195 -3.73 14.83 -7.20
C THR A 195 -2.89 13.79 -6.48
N CYS A 196 -2.14 12.96 -7.21
CA CYS A 196 -1.41 11.80 -6.69
C CYS A 196 -2.33 10.82 -5.94
N ARG A 197 -3.41 10.38 -6.59
CA ARG A 197 -4.42 9.49 -5.99
C ARG A 197 -4.97 8.51 -7.02
N TYR A 198 -5.42 7.35 -6.53
CA TYR A 198 -6.21 6.42 -7.32
C TYR A 198 -7.70 6.59 -7.01
N THR A 199 -8.54 6.41 -8.02
CA THR A 199 -9.98 6.15 -7.86
C THR A 199 -10.30 4.80 -8.45
N VAL A 200 -11.17 4.04 -7.81
CA VAL A 200 -11.72 2.81 -8.41
C VAL A 200 -13.06 3.17 -9.03
N VAL A 201 -13.32 2.83 -10.28
CA VAL A 201 -14.55 3.15 -11.02
C VAL A 201 -15.11 1.92 -11.72
N GLU A 202 -16.38 1.95 -12.09
CA GLU A 202 -17.00 0.88 -12.88
C GLU A 202 -16.34 0.78 -14.26
N LYS A 203 -16.08 -0.45 -14.74
CA LYS A 203 -15.60 -0.66 -16.11
C LYS A 203 -16.62 -0.19 -17.14
N ALA A 204 -17.92 -0.38 -16.86
CA ALA A 204 -19.02 -0.02 -17.75
C ALA A 204 -19.31 1.50 -17.77
N ASN A 205 -19.01 2.20 -16.67
CA ASN A 205 -19.22 3.64 -16.57
C ASN A 205 -18.13 4.28 -15.67
N PRO A 206 -17.03 4.78 -16.25
CA PRO A 206 -15.94 5.38 -15.51
C PRO A 206 -16.30 6.63 -14.70
N SER A 207 -17.47 7.25 -14.92
CA SER A 207 -17.96 8.36 -14.10
C SER A 207 -18.55 7.91 -12.76
N LYS A 208 -18.75 6.61 -12.56
CA LYS A 208 -19.21 6.02 -11.30
C LYS A 208 -18.05 5.36 -10.58
N THR A 209 -17.71 5.86 -9.40
CA THR A 209 -16.74 5.23 -8.50
C THR A 209 -17.28 3.88 -8.02
N CYS A 210 -16.41 2.87 -7.88
CA CYS A 210 -16.76 1.55 -7.37
C CYS A 210 -16.56 1.47 -5.85
N CYS A 211 -17.64 1.15 -5.16
CA CYS A 211 -17.66 0.94 -3.72
C CYS A 211 -17.95 -0.54 -3.44
N PHE A 212 -16.90 -1.35 -3.28
CA PHE A 212 -17.03 -2.80 -3.12
C PHE A 212 -16.45 -3.26 -1.78
N ARG A 213 -17.25 -3.98 -0.99
CA ARG A 213 -16.81 -4.63 0.25
C ARG A 213 -17.61 -5.92 0.46
N ASP A 214 -16.97 -6.93 1.06
CA ASP A 214 -17.63 -8.16 1.49
C ASP A 214 -18.43 -8.91 0.39
N GLY A 215 -18.02 -8.75 -0.87
CA GLY A 215 -18.69 -9.38 -2.01
C GLY A 215 -19.80 -8.54 -2.64
N GLU A 216 -20.13 -7.38 -2.08
CA GLU A 216 -21.27 -6.55 -2.49
C GLU A 216 -20.85 -5.13 -2.89
N MET A 217 -21.68 -4.52 -3.76
CA MET A 217 -21.57 -3.12 -4.15
C MET A 217 -22.45 -2.28 -3.23
N HIS A 218 -21.93 -1.16 -2.73
CA HIS A 218 -22.68 -0.24 -1.87
C HIS A 218 -22.78 1.15 -2.49
N ASP A 219 -23.84 1.88 -2.11
CA ASP A 219 -24.08 3.24 -2.58
C ASP A 219 -23.24 4.28 -1.82
N PHE A 220 -22.88 5.38 -2.48
CA PHE A 220 -22.16 6.49 -1.87
C PHE A 220 -23.02 7.23 -0.85
N GLY A 221 -22.40 7.61 0.28
CA GLY A 221 -23.09 8.32 1.36
C GLY A 221 -24.08 7.45 2.15
N VAL A 222 -24.20 6.16 1.82
CA VAL A 222 -25.03 5.20 2.55
C VAL A 222 -24.15 4.42 3.51
N TYR A 223 -24.63 4.27 4.74
CA TYR A 223 -24.00 3.42 5.75
C TYR A 223 -24.52 1.99 5.64
N TRP A 224 -23.64 1.00 5.80
CA TRP A 224 -24.02 -0.41 5.95
C TRP A 224 -23.25 -1.07 7.10
N TYR A 225 -23.67 -2.27 7.48
CA TYR A 225 -23.09 -3.01 8.59
C TYR A 225 -22.55 -4.35 8.09
N THR A 226 -21.34 -4.71 8.53
CA THR A 226 -20.70 -5.98 8.17
C THR A 226 -20.94 -7.04 9.25
N LYS A 227 -20.74 -8.31 8.90
CA LYS A 227 -20.79 -9.44 9.84
C LYS A 227 -19.74 -9.36 10.94
N ASP A 228 -18.66 -8.61 10.70
CA ASP A 228 -17.58 -8.35 11.65
C ASP A 228 -17.88 -7.14 12.55
N CYS A 229 -19.14 -6.72 12.65
CA CYS A 229 -19.58 -5.61 13.51
C CYS A 229 -18.88 -4.29 13.18
N LEU A 230 -18.73 -4.02 11.87
CA LEU A 230 -18.24 -2.75 11.38
C LEU A 230 -19.40 -1.97 10.77
N ARG A 231 -19.51 -0.69 11.12
CA ARG A 231 -20.29 0.28 10.36
C ARG A 231 -19.40 0.86 9.28
N CYS A 232 -19.75 0.57 8.04
CA CYS A 232 -19.05 1.04 6.86
C CYS A 232 -19.82 2.14 6.17
N PHE A 233 -19.10 2.99 5.44
CA PHE A 233 -19.67 3.86 4.43
C PHE A 233 -18.64 4.12 3.32
N CYS A 234 -19.13 4.53 2.16
CA CYS A 234 -18.27 4.91 1.06
C CYS A 234 -18.13 6.42 0.97
N THR A 235 -16.87 6.85 0.97
CA THR A 235 -16.46 8.14 0.43
C THR A 235 -16.15 7.98 -1.06
N GLN A 236 -16.00 9.07 -1.80
CA GLN A 236 -15.58 9.02 -3.21
C GLN A 236 -14.19 8.41 -3.42
N GLU A 237 -13.44 8.16 -2.36
CA GLU A 237 -12.03 7.79 -2.42
C GLU A 237 -11.75 6.41 -1.80
N VAL A 238 -12.40 6.09 -0.67
CA VAL A 238 -12.19 4.86 0.09
C VAL A 238 -13.47 4.37 0.78
N VAL A 239 -13.52 3.07 1.03
CA VAL A 239 -14.44 2.45 1.99
C VAL A 239 -13.93 2.72 3.40
N SER A 240 -14.74 3.36 4.24
CA SER A 240 -14.37 3.69 5.62
C SER A 240 -15.11 2.83 6.63
N CYS A 241 -14.33 2.00 7.32
CA CYS A 241 -14.63 1.05 8.40
C CYS A 241 -14.59 1.59 9.83
N CYS A 242 -15.68 1.58 10.61
CA CYS A 242 -15.59 1.79 12.06
C CYS A 242 -16.19 0.60 12.84
N ASN A 243 -15.50 0.15 13.88
CA ASN A 243 -16.07 -0.84 14.81
C ASN A 243 -17.21 -0.18 15.60
N ILE A 244 -18.36 -0.84 15.65
CA ILE A 244 -19.51 -0.35 16.43
C ILE A 244 -19.57 -0.94 17.84
N ALA A 245 -18.83 -2.02 18.11
CA ALA A 245 -18.78 -2.62 19.42
C ALA A 245 -17.87 -1.80 20.35
N LEU A 246 -18.47 -1.22 21.39
CA LEU A 246 -17.72 -0.56 22.45
C LEU A 246 -17.17 -1.62 23.42
N THR A 247 -15.84 -1.71 23.51
CA THR A 247 -15.19 -2.58 24.50
C THR A 247 -15.44 -2.02 25.91
N PRO A 248 -16.06 -2.79 26.81
CA PRO A 248 -16.40 -2.32 28.14
C PRO A 248 -15.13 -2.12 28.96
N VAL A 249 -15.08 -1.01 29.69
CA VAL A 249 -14.01 -0.63 30.61
C VAL A 249 -14.62 -0.43 32.00
N GLY A 250 -13.82 -0.53 33.07
CA GLY A 250 -14.32 -0.26 34.42
C GLY A 250 -15.18 -1.35 35.07
N TYR A 251 -14.87 -2.63 34.80
CA TYR A 251 -15.47 -3.78 35.49
C TYR A 251 -14.40 -4.61 36.23
N ASP A 252 -14.81 -5.44 37.19
CA ASP A 252 -13.93 -6.33 37.94
C ASP A 252 -13.33 -7.42 37.03
N GLN A 253 -12.09 -7.22 36.58
CA GLN A 253 -11.39 -8.16 35.70
C GLN A 253 -10.93 -9.44 36.42
N GLU A 254 -10.89 -9.47 37.75
CA GLU A 254 -10.52 -10.68 38.50
C GLU A 254 -11.66 -11.68 38.48
N ASN A 255 -12.89 -11.23 38.78
CA ASN A 255 -14.06 -12.11 38.89
C ASN A 255 -14.93 -12.14 37.63
N CYS A 256 -14.75 -11.20 36.70
CA CYS A 256 -15.58 -11.09 35.50
C CYS A 256 -14.75 -11.07 34.21
N LYS A 257 -15.43 -11.35 33.10
CA LYS A 257 -14.88 -11.31 31.74
C LYS A 257 -15.88 -10.67 30.79
N SER A 258 -15.39 -9.91 29.82
CA SER A 258 -16.17 -9.45 28.67
C SER A 258 -16.31 -10.60 27.68
N VAL A 259 -17.53 -10.86 27.25
CA VAL A 259 -17.87 -11.84 26.21
C VAL A 259 -18.46 -11.04 25.05
N PHE A 260 -17.90 -11.21 23.85
CA PHE A 260 -18.41 -10.56 22.65
C PHE A 260 -19.58 -11.36 22.09
N ASP A 261 -20.69 -10.68 21.82
CA ASP A 261 -21.87 -11.22 21.18
C ASP A 261 -21.93 -10.71 19.74
N VAL A 262 -21.73 -11.63 18.79
CA VAL A 262 -21.62 -11.31 17.35
C VAL A 262 -22.98 -10.92 16.76
N GLU A 263 -24.09 -11.46 17.28
CA GLU A 263 -25.44 -11.17 16.76
C GLU A 263 -25.90 -9.74 17.09
N SER A 264 -25.65 -9.29 18.32
CA SER A 264 -25.97 -7.93 18.77
C SER A 264 -24.82 -6.93 18.57
N CYS A 265 -23.66 -7.39 18.09
CA CYS A 265 -22.44 -6.59 17.96
C CYS A 265 -22.08 -5.82 19.24
N SER A 266 -22.21 -6.48 20.39
CA SER A 266 -22.04 -5.86 21.70
C SER A 266 -21.24 -6.76 22.64
N TYR A 267 -20.64 -6.16 23.67
CA TYR A 267 -19.97 -6.91 24.72
C TYR A 267 -20.88 -7.03 25.95
N GLN A 268 -20.91 -8.22 26.53
CA GLN A 268 -21.54 -8.47 27.82
C GLN A 268 -20.48 -8.81 28.85
N VAL A 269 -20.54 -8.18 30.03
CA VAL A 269 -19.65 -8.54 31.13
C VAL A 269 -20.33 -9.57 32.01
N ARG A 270 -19.73 -10.76 32.11
CA ARG A 270 -20.26 -11.93 32.84
C ARG A 270 -19.28 -12.42 33.89
N ARG A 271 -19.79 -13.01 34.97
CA ARG A 271 -18.93 -13.63 35.99
C ARG A 271 -18.17 -14.82 35.39
N LYS A 272 -16.89 -14.97 35.75
CA LYS A 272 -16.07 -16.12 35.31
C LYS A 272 -16.62 -17.44 35.85
N VAL A 273 -17.09 -17.45 37.10
CA VAL A 273 -17.60 -18.66 37.79
C VAL A 273 -19.01 -19.04 37.33
N ASN A 274 -19.86 -18.06 37.01
CA ASN A 274 -21.22 -18.31 36.54
C ASN A 274 -21.54 -17.36 35.36
N PRO A 275 -21.36 -17.81 34.11
CA PRO A 275 -21.57 -16.98 32.92
C PRO A 275 -23.01 -16.47 32.74
N LEU A 276 -24.01 -17.07 33.42
CA LEU A 276 -25.40 -16.59 33.37
C LEU A 276 -25.59 -15.30 34.18
N LYS A 277 -24.71 -15.02 35.16
CA LYS A 277 -24.76 -13.78 35.95
C LYS A 277 -23.93 -12.68 35.30
N SER A 278 -24.56 -11.54 35.06
CA SER A 278 -23.87 -10.31 34.63
C SER A 278 -23.02 -9.71 35.76
N CYS A 279 -22.07 -8.86 35.38
CA CYS A 279 -21.35 -7.99 36.28
C CYS A 279 -21.67 -6.53 36.00
N GLU A 280 -21.54 -5.68 37.01
CA GLU A 280 -21.65 -4.24 36.86
C GLU A 280 -20.45 -3.70 36.08
N VAL A 281 -20.73 -2.72 35.23
CA VAL A 281 -19.76 -1.96 34.45
C VAL A 281 -19.94 -0.51 34.85
N LYS A 282 -18.88 0.16 35.31
CA LYS A 282 -18.96 1.59 35.63
C LYS A 282 -18.98 2.39 34.33
N GLU A 283 -20.00 3.21 34.13
CA GLU A 283 -20.07 4.07 32.95
C GLU A 283 -19.04 5.21 33.04
N LEU A 284 -18.56 5.66 31.88
CA LEU A 284 -17.52 6.69 31.75
C LEU A 284 -17.95 8.05 32.35
N GLY A 285 -19.25 8.25 32.60
CA GLY A 285 -19.82 9.45 33.24
C GLY A 285 -19.48 9.59 34.73
N ASP A 286 -19.17 8.49 35.43
CA ASP A 286 -18.86 8.51 36.87
C ASP A 286 -17.38 8.74 37.17
N LEU A 287 -16.53 8.88 36.14
CA LEU A 287 -15.11 9.23 36.27
C LEU A 287 -14.85 10.75 36.19
N ALA A 288 -15.90 11.56 36.05
CA ALA A 288 -15.83 13.02 35.91
C ALA A 288 -15.59 13.78 37.23
N THR A 289 -14.93 13.15 38.22
CA THR A 289 -14.29 13.87 39.33
C THR A 289 -12.82 13.45 39.42
N SER A 290 -12.04 13.83 38.41
CA SER A 290 -10.58 13.71 38.40
C SER A 290 -9.98 15.00 37.79
N PRO A 291 -8.88 15.56 38.32
CA PRO A 291 -8.54 16.98 38.21
C PRO A 291 -7.96 17.44 36.85
N PHE A 292 -8.12 16.66 35.79
CA PHE A 292 -7.39 16.88 34.54
C PHE A 292 -8.09 17.78 33.51
N SER A 293 -9.19 18.45 33.86
CA SER A 293 -9.98 19.27 32.93
C SER A 293 -9.56 20.74 32.80
N GLU A 294 -8.36 21.16 33.26
CA GLU A 294 -7.92 22.56 33.16
C GLU A 294 -6.77 22.85 32.18
N ALA A 295 -6.31 21.90 31.37
CA ALA A 295 -5.09 22.11 30.55
C ALA A 295 -5.33 22.38 29.05
N TYR A 296 -6.52 22.81 28.62
CA TYR A 296 -6.76 23.18 27.21
C TYR A 296 -7.63 24.44 27.04
N LEU A 297 -7.23 25.52 27.69
CA LEU A 297 -7.53 26.89 27.23
C LEU A 297 -6.35 27.79 27.62
N LEU A 298 -5.35 27.84 26.74
CA LEU A 298 -4.49 29.00 26.43
C LEU A 298 -3.74 28.73 25.12
#